data_AF-E1X1G1-F1
#
_entry.id   AF-E1X1G1-F1
#
_cell.length_a   1.000
_cell.length_b   1.000
_cell.length_c   1.000
_cell.angle_alpha   90.00
_cell.angle_beta   90.00
_cell.angle_gamma   90.00
#
_symmetry.space_group_name_H-M   'P 1'
#
loop_
_entity.id
_entity.type
_entity.pdbx_description
1 polymer ?
#
loop_
_entity_poly.entity_id
_entity_poly.type
_entity_poly.pdbx_seq_one_letter_code
_entity_poly.pdbx_strand_id
1 'polypeptide(L)'
;MNTLNKINFLSLSLLLTLSSCGSHHGKKERSIASIGEEFSQEMSVLDSNSQTIALRICNALRSKRSYWHSSVKNKKATFQLSSNSCSNEKFDKELETTVSSLRLSDPIVFDSLSTDYYYKEVVTDVHGPLKQVCPAILGGDAPLAFYMDSNGQDRIYTQFSRIDSSSDRLILKYAELNSDDQQEVSGYKSYKSVAYDIVTTSKDSTFLGSVSVISEVEACEESGRQEEFSQILKSIL
;
A
#
# COMPACT_ATOMS: atom_id res chain seq x y z
N MET A 1 -25.34 -74.95 -43.38
CA MET A 1 -24.29 -74.76 -42.36
C MET A 1 -23.77 -73.34 -42.55
N ASN A 2 -24.33 -72.37 -41.81
CA ASN A 2 -23.74 -71.72 -40.62
C ASN A 2 -22.44 -70.97 -40.99
N THR A 3 -22.30 -69.64 -40.89
CA THR A 3 -22.58 -68.68 -39.80
C THR A 3 -22.61 -67.24 -40.38
N LEU A 4 -23.66 -66.43 -40.25
CA LEU A 4 -23.98 -65.46 -39.17
C LEU A 4 -22.79 -64.82 -38.41
N ASN A 5 -22.62 -63.50 -38.58
CA ASN A 5 -22.18 -62.51 -37.58
C ASN A 5 -22.61 -61.12 -38.10
N LYS A 6 -23.83 -60.64 -37.82
CA LYS A 6 -24.28 -59.88 -36.63
C LYS A 6 -23.34 -58.72 -36.24
N ILE A 7 -23.58 -57.58 -36.89
CA ILE A 7 -23.23 -56.25 -36.40
C ILE A 7 -24.22 -55.93 -35.27
N ASN A 8 -23.72 -55.90 -34.03
CA ASN A 8 -24.44 -55.40 -32.86
C ASN A 8 -23.77 -54.09 -32.44
N PHE A 9 -24.54 -53.00 -32.43
CA PHE A 9 -25.14 -52.45 -31.20
C PHE A 9 -24.06 -52.00 -30.20
N LEU A 10 -23.92 -50.69 -30.00
CA LEU A 10 -24.38 -50.06 -28.76
C LEU A 10 -23.99 -48.56 -28.71
N SER A 11 -25.03 -47.74 -28.57
CA SER A 11 -25.11 -46.52 -27.75
C SER A 11 -23.92 -45.55 -27.80
N LEU A 12 -24.04 -44.39 -28.44
CA LEU A 12 -24.82 -43.26 -27.89
C LEU A 12 -24.64 -43.12 -26.36
N SER A 13 -23.40 -42.95 -25.92
CA SER A 13 -23.06 -42.33 -24.63
C SER A 13 -22.91 -40.83 -24.91
N LEU A 14 -24.02 -40.08 -24.93
CA LEU A 14 -24.58 -39.43 -23.74
C LEU A 14 -23.52 -38.65 -22.96
N LEU A 15 -23.31 -37.41 -23.40
CA LEU A 15 -23.48 -36.23 -22.55
C LEU A 15 -23.11 -36.44 -21.07
N LEU A 16 -21.82 -36.42 -20.77
CA LEU A 16 -21.31 -36.03 -19.45
C LEU A 16 -20.10 -35.11 -19.64
N THR A 17 -20.32 -33.98 -20.33
CA THR A 17 -19.60 -32.75 -20.03
C THR A 17 -20.07 -32.28 -18.65
N LEU A 18 -19.57 -32.95 -17.61
CA LEU A 18 -19.51 -32.37 -16.27
C LEU A 18 -18.47 -31.26 -16.35
N SER A 19 -18.94 -30.10 -16.77
CA SER A 19 -18.41 -28.79 -16.39
C SER A 19 -18.41 -28.74 -14.86
N SER A 20 -17.42 -29.39 -14.25
CA SER A 20 -17.02 -29.10 -12.89
C SER A 20 -16.35 -27.73 -12.94
N CYS A 21 -17.19 -26.69 -12.92
CA CYS A 21 -16.87 -25.49 -12.19
C CYS A 21 -16.69 -25.92 -10.73
N GLY A 22 -15.50 -26.43 -10.43
CA GLY A 22 -14.98 -26.40 -9.08
C GLY A 22 -15.05 -24.93 -8.68
N SER A 23 -16.08 -24.59 -7.90
CA SER A 23 -16.09 -23.42 -7.06
C SER A 23 -14.86 -23.56 -6.18
N HIS A 24 -13.73 -23.08 -6.71
CA HIS A 24 -12.64 -22.63 -5.89
C HIS A 24 -13.29 -21.51 -5.09
N HIS A 25 -13.79 -21.87 -3.90
CA HIS A 25 -13.68 -20.99 -2.77
C HIS A 25 -12.19 -20.78 -2.58
N GLY A 26 -11.61 -19.94 -3.46
CA GLY A 26 -10.43 -19.18 -3.13
C GLY A 26 -10.76 -18.64 -1.76
N LYS A 27 -9.93 -19.02 -0.78
CA LYS A 27 -9.87 -18.36 0.52
C LYS A 27 -10.20 -16.91 0.22
N LYS A 28 -11.27 -16.35 0.83
CA LYS A 28 -11.49 -14.91 0.78
C LYS A 28 -10.12 -14.32 1.10
N GLU A 29 -9.41 -13.83 0.08
CA GLU A 29 -8.33 -12.89 0.30
C GLU A 29 -9.01 -11.87 1.19
N ARG A 30 -8.51 -11.71 2.41
CA ARG A 30 -9.08 -10.79 3.39
C ARG A 30 -9.37 -9.52 2.59
N SER A 31 -10.66 -9.23 2.41
CA SER A 31 -11.09 -8.04 1.72
C SER A 31 -10.31 -6.92 2.37
N ILE A 32 -9.59 -6.18 1.56
CA ILE A 32 -8.89 -4.98 2.00
C ILE A 32 -9.99 -4.15 2.64
N ALA A 33 -9.97 -4.04 3.98
CA ALA A 33 -10.81 -3.10 4.73
C ALA A 33 -11.02 -1.83 3.90
N SER A 34 -12.18 -1.69 3.27
CA SER A 34 -12.52 -0.50 2.49
C SER A 34 -12.68 0.66 3.45
N ILE A 35 -12.59 1.91 2.98
CA ILE A 35 -13.02 3.03 3.81
C ILE A 35 -14.45 2.78 4.27
N GLY A 36 -14.69 2.92 5.57
CA GLY A 36 -15.93 2.58 6.25
C GLY A 36 -16.09 1.11 6.64
N GLU A 37 -15.15 0.22 6.32
CA GLU A 37 -15.19 -1.17 6.78
C GLU A 37 -14.88 -1.25 8.27
N GLU A 38 -15.71 -2.04 8.97
CA GLU A 38 -15.53 -2.36 10.37
C GLU A 38 -14.88 -3.74 10.51
N PHE A 39 -13.89 -3.83 11.39
CA PHE A 39 -13.22 -5.10 11.64
C PHE A 39 -12.85 -5.24 13.13
N SER A 40 -12.86 -6.48 13.60
CA SER A 40 -12.74 -6.83 15.02
C SER A 40 -11.37 -7.41 15.41
N GLN A 41 -10.51 -7.73 14.44
CA GLN A 41 -9.20 -8.31 14.74
C GLN A 41 -8.16 -7.22 15.00
N GLU A 42 -7.85 -7.07 16.28
CA GLU A 42 -6.85 -6.15 16.76
C GLU A 42 -5.43 -6.66 16.50
N MET A 43 -5.16 -7.95 16.71
CA MET A 43 -3.79 -8.49 16.73
C MET A 43 -3.59 -9.61 15.72
N SER A 44 -2.93 -9.29 14.60
CA SER A 44 -2.32 -10.31 13.76
C SER A 44 -0.90 -9.92 13.38
N VAL A 45 0.00 -10.88 13.49
CA VAL A 45 1.35 -10.77 12.94
C VAL A 45 1.23 -10.76 11.41
N LEU A 46 2.11 -10.03 10.73
CA LEU A 46 2.19 -10.12 9.26
C LEU A 46 2.38 -11.58 8.82
N ASP A 47 1.64 -12.01 7.81
CA ASP A 47 1.84 -13.33 7.19
C ASP A 47 3.18 -13.38 6.44
N SER A 48 3.66 -14.58 6.12
CA SER A 48 4.99 -14.78 5.51
C SER A 48 5.17 -14.09 4.16
N ASN A 49 4.11 -13.96 3.36
CA ASN A 49 4.17 -13.26 2.09
C ASN A 49 4.27 -11.75 2.32
N SER A 50 3.42 -11.20 3.20
CA SER A 50 3.50 -9.79 3.61
C SER A 50 4.86 -9.44 4.22
N GLN A 51 5.43 -10.31 5.07
CA GLN A 51 6.76 -10.11 5.66
C GLN A 51 7.86 -10.06 4.58
N THR A 52 7.80 -10.94 3.57
CA THR A 52 8.79 -10.97 2.48
C THR A 52 8.74 -9.67 1.67
N ILE A 53 7.54 -9.17 1.37
CA ILE A 53 7.34 -7.91 0.66
C ILE A 53 7.79 -6.72 1.52
N ALA A 54 7.41 -6.71 2.79
CA ALA A 54 7.81 -5.67 3.74
C ALA A 54 9.34 -5.60 3.90
N LEU A 55 10.02 -6.75 3.94
CA LEU A 55 11.48 -6.83 3.96
C LEU A 55 12.11 -6.23 2.70
N ARG A 56 11.54 -6.47 1.51
CA ARG A 56 12.01 -5.85 0.26
C ARG A 56 11.85 -4.32 0.30
N ILE A 57 10.69 -3.85 0.73
CA ILE A 57 10.41 -2.42 0.91
C ILE A 57 11.41 -1.78 1.89
N CYS A 58 11.56 -2.32 3.10
CA CYS A 58 12.45 -1.75 4.10
C CYS A 58 13.92 -1.76 3.66
N ASN A 59 14.37 -2.79 2.92
CA ASN A 59 15.71 -2.80 2.34
C ASN A 59 15.91 -1.75 1.25
N ALA A 60 14.92 -1.55 0.38
CA ALA A 60 14.96 -0.52 -0.65
C ALA A 60 15.00 0.89 -0.02
N LEU A 61 14.16 1.14 0.99
CA LEU A 61 14.13 2.40 1.74
C LEU A 61 15.43 2.67 2.51
N ARG A 62 16.04 1.64 3.10
CA ARG A 62 17.36 1.72 3.75
C ARG A 62 18.46 2.06 2.75
N SER A 63 18.41 1.45 1.56
CA SER A 63 19.36 1.72 0.47
C SER A 63 19.24 3.15 -0.03
N LYS A 64 17.99 3.63 -0.19
CA LYS A 64 17.67 5.01 -0.54
C LYS A 64 18.26 6.00 0.45
N ARG A 65 18.04 5.81 1.76
CA ARG A 65 18.58 6.72 2.80
C ARG A 65 20.08 6.94 2.59
N SER A 66 20.84 5.85 2.48
CA SER A 66 22.30 5.91 2.29
C SER A 66 22.70 6.61 0.99
N TYR A 67 22.01 6.32 -0.12
CA TYR A 67 22.34 6.89 -1.43
C TYR A 67 21.93 8.37 -1.56
N TRP A 68 20.74 8.73 -1.10
CA TRP A 68 20.17 10.07 -1.30
C TRP A 68 20.91 11.15 -0.53
N HIS A 69 21.41 10.86 0.67
CA HIS A 69 22.26 11.78 1.42
C HIS A 69 23.56 12.14 0.69
N SER A 70 24.08 11.27 -0.18
CA SER A 70 25.36 11.49 -0.87
C SER A 70 25.22 11.99 -2.30
N SER A 71 24.19 11.53 -3.03
CA SER A 71 24.16 11.62 -4.50
C SER A 71 22.94 12.34 -5.08
N VAL A 72 21.89 12.58 -4.28
CA VAL A 72 20.62 13.16 -4.75
C VAL A 72 20.37 14.55 -4.12
N LYS A 73 21.19 14.98 -3.17
CA LYS A 73 21.10 16.30 -2.57
C LYS A 73 21.20 17.40 -3.65
N ASN A 74 20.32 18.40 -3.55
CA ASN A 74 20.15 19.52 -4.47
C ASN A 74 19.67 19.16 -5.89
N LYS A 75 19.29 17.91 -6.14
CA LYS A 75 18.62 17.53 -7.39
C LYS A 75 17.18 18.05 -7.40
N LYS A 76 16.67 18.31 -8.60
CA LYS A 76 15.28 18.70 -8.79
C LYS A 76 14.41 17.46 -8.87
N ALA A 77 13.28 17.47 -8.18
CA ALA A 77 12.27 16.44 -8.30
C ALA A 77 10.95 17.08 -8.74
N THR A 78 10.32 16.48 -9.76
CA THR A 78 9.02 16.93 -10.28
C THR A 78 7.94 15.96 -9.85
N PHE A 79 6.85 16.49 -9.28
CA PHE A 79 5.66 15.74 -8.92
C PHE A 79 4.47 16.16 -9.77
N GLN A 80 3.61 15.21 -10.12
CA GLN A 80 2.23 15.51 -10.46
C GLN A 80 1.39 15.38 -9.21
N LEU A 81 0.65 16.43 -8.87
CA LEU A 81 -0.26 16.48 -7.73
C LEU A 81 -1.68 16.59 -8.26
N SER A 82 -2.55 15.68 -7.82
CA SER A 82 -3.98 15.76 -8.09
C SER A 82 -4.77 15.63 -6.80
N SER A 83 -5.92 16.30 -6.74
CA SER A 83 -6.85 16.13 -5.63
C SER A 83 -8.29 16.36 -6.05
N ASN A 84 -9.19 15.72 -5.33
CA ASN A 84 -10.63 15.94 -5.38
C ASN A 84 -11.12 16.06 -3.94
N SER A 85 -11.53 17.26 -3.52
CA SER A 85 -11.95 17.52 -2.13
C SER A 85 -13.40 17.11 -1.87
N CYS A 86 -13.78 17.06 -0.60
CA CYS A 86 -15.17 16.86 -0.17
C CYS A 86 -16.16 17.90 -0.75
N SER A 87 -15.68 19.08 -1.13
CA SER A 87 -16.45 20.15 -1.78
C SER A 87 -16.51 20.03 -3.31
N ASN A 88 -16.00 18.93 -3.89
CA ASN A 88 -15.79 18.71 -5.33
C ASN A 88 -14.83 19.70 -5.99
N GLU A 89 -13.98 20.36 -5.20
CA GLU A 89 -12.88 21.14 -5.76
C GLU A 89 -11.82 20.18 -6.27
N LYS A 90 -11.45 20.35 -7.55
CA LYS A 90 -10.44 19.53 -8.20
C LYS A 90 -9.25 20.38 -8.55
N PHE A 91 -8.06 19.86 -8.29
CA PHE A 91 -6.85 20.42 -8.86
C PHE A 91 -5.97 19.33 -9.46
N ASP A 92 -5.21 19.71 -10.46
CA ASP A 92 -4.19 18.88 -11.09
C ASP A 92 -3.04 19.81 -11.51
N LYS A 93 -1.85 19.59 -10.97
CA LYS A 93 -0.70 20.49 -11.18
C LYS A 93 0.63 19.76 -11.08
N GLU A 94 1.61 20.26 -11.80
CA GLU A 94 3.00 19.88 -11.59
C GLU A 94 3.65 20.76 -10.52
N LEU A 95 4.42 20.14 -9.63
CA LEU A 95 5.20 20.79 -8.59
C LEU A 95 6.68 20.44 -8.78
N GLU A 96 7.51 21.46 -8.97
CA GLU A 96 8.96 21.32 -8.88
C GLU A 96 9.42 21.53 -7.42
N THR A 97 10.29 20.63 -6.98
CA THR A 97 10.90 20.65 -5.65
C THR A 97 12.40 20.42 -5.77
N THR A 98 13.15 20.74 -4.72
CA THR A 98 14.57 20.43 -4.59
C THR A 98 14.78 19.47 -3.43
N VAL A 99 15.53 18.39 -3.66
CA VAL A 99 15.87 17.45 -2.59
C VAL A 99 16.86 18.11 -1.64
N SER A 100 16.45 18.32 -0.39
CA SER A 100 17.20 19.03 0.63
C SER A 100 17.37 18.20 1.89
N SER A 101 18.46 18.45 2.61
CA SER A 101 18.76 17.87 3.92
C SER A 101 19.84 18.74 4.58
N LEU A 102 19.57 19.20 5.81
CA LEU A 102 20.48 20.08 6.54
C LEU A 102 21.69 19.31 7.09
N ARG A 103 21.47 18.13 7.66
CA ARG A 103 22.50 17.22 8.20
C ARG A 103 22.19 15.77 7.84
N LEU A 104 23.19 14.90 7.93
CA LEU A 104 23.02 13.46 7.72
C LEU A 104 22.04 12.80 8.73
N SER A 105 21.82 13.43 9.88
CA SER A 105 20.87 12.99 10.90
C SER A 105 19.44 13.47 10.64
N ASP A 106 19.26 14.44 9.75
CA ASP A 106 17.99 15.12 9.56
C ASP A 106 17.23 14.45 8.41
N PRO A 107 15.88 14.40 8.47
CA PRO A 107 15.07 13.88 7.38
C PRO A 107 15.41 14.58 6.07
N ILE A 108 15.51 13.80 4.99
CA ILE A 108 15.58 14.36 3.65
C ILE A 108 14.17 14.85 3.29
N VAL A 109 14.07 16.03 2.68
CA VAL A 109 12.80 16.65 2.30
C VAL A 109 12.82 17.07 0.84
N PHE A 110 11.64 17.09 0.23
CA PHE A 110 11.37 17.80 -1.01
C PHE A 110 11.01 19.24 -0.65
N ASP A 111 11.93 20.17 -0.88
CA ASP A 111 11.78 21.58 -0.54
C ASP A 111 11.21 22.37 -1.73
N SER A 112 10.21 23.20 -1.50
CA SER A 112 9.57 24.03 -2.52
C SER A 112 8.95 25.27 -1.90
N LEU A 113 8.94 26.36 -2.67
CA LEU A 113 8.28 27.62 -2.31
C LEU A 113 6.75 27.56 -2.49
N SER A 114 6.22 26.47 -3.04
CA SER A 114 4.78 26.31 -3.19
C SER A 114 4.07 26.17 -1.84
N THR A 115 2.89 26.79 -1.73
CA THR A 115 1.96 26.66 -0.60
C THR A 115 1.05 25.44 -0.73
N ASP A 116 1.15 24.71 -1.83
CA ASP A 116 0.34 23.54 -2.10
C ASP A 116 0.59 22.42 -1.09
N TYR A 117 -0.44 21.63 -0.81
CA TYR A 117 -0.30 20.41 -0.04
C TYR A 117 0.42 19.33 -0.87
N TYR A 118 1.46 18.72 -0.27
CA TYR A 118 2.18 17.55 -0.79
C TYR A 118 2.97 16.87 0.33
N TYR A 119 3.36 15.62 0.10
CA TYR A 119 4.21 14.87 1.02
C TYR A 119 5.67 15.35 0.89
N LYS A 120 6.08 16.19 1.84
CA LYS A 120 7.41 16.82 1.85
C LYS A 120 8.52 15.89 2.30
N GLU A 121 8.25 15.02 3.29
CA GLU A 121 9.26 14.14 3.86
C GLU A 121 9.57 12.98 2.92
N VAL A 122 10.85 12.77 2.64
CA VAL A 122 11.31 11.63 1.86
C VAL A 122 11.18 10.38 2.73
N VAL A 123 10.30 9.47 2.32
CA VAL A 123 10.13 8.17 2.99
C VAL A 123 11.43 7.36 2.95
N THR A 124 11.86 6.87 4.11
CA THR A 124 13.00 5.96 4.33
C THR A 124 12.66 4.90 5.37
N ASP A 125 13.62 4.05 5.76
CA ASP A 125 13.43 3.05 6.80
C ASP A 125 13.31 3.64 8.21
N VAL A 126 13.69 4.92 8.41
CA VAL A 126 13.67 5.62 9.71
C VAL A 126 12.90 6.94 9.69
N HIS A 127 12.39 7.34 8.53
CA HIS A 127 11.62 8.57 8.30
C HIS A 127 10.37 8.22 7.48
N GLY A 128 9.24 8.81 7.82
CA GLY A 128 7.94 8.49 7.24
C GLY A 128 7.24 7.27 7.86
N PRO A 129 6.27 6.67 7.13
CA PRO A 129 5.28 5.78 7.71
C PRO A 129 5.81 4.47 8.28
N LEU A 130 6.92 3.95 7.76
CA LEU A 130 7.48 2.67 8.22
C LEU A 130 8.54 2.82 9.31
N LYS A 131 8.75 4.02 9.87
CA LYS A 131 9.76 4.25 10.91
C LYS A 131 9.67 3.30 12.09
N GLN A 132 8.45 2.93 12.52
CA GLN A 132 8.24 2.02 13.65
C GLN A 132 8.32 0.54 13.23
N VAL A 133 8.05 0.23 11.97
CA VAL A 133 7.88 -1.15 11.48
C VAL A 133 9.19 -1.70 10.87
N CYS A 134 9.92 -0.89 10.11
CA CYS A 134 11.14 -1.33 9.45
C CYS A 134 12.25 -1.79 10.40
N PRO A 135 12.50 -1.17 11.57
CA PRO A 135 13.49 -1.69 12.51
C PRO A 135 13.21 -3.14 12.93
N ALA A 136 11.95 -3.47 13.24
CA ALA A 136 11.54 -4.83 13.62
C ALA A 136 11.72 -5.82 12.45
N ILE A 137 11.24 -5.46 11.25
CA ILE A 137 11.39 -6.29 10.04
C ILE A 137 12.86 -6.56 9.73
N LEU A 138 13.70 -5.52 9.78
CA LEU A 138 15.14 -5.63 9.48
C LEU A 138 15.90 -6.36 10.59
N GLY A 139 15.40 -6.34 11.82
CA GLY A 139 15.91 -7.11 12.95
C GLY A 139 15.54 -8.60 12.91
N GLY A 140 14.61 -9.00 12.04
CA GLY A 140 14.13 -10.38 11.95
C GLY A 140 12.98 -10.71 12.90
N ASP A 141 12.40 -9.70 13.55
CA ASP A 141 11.21 -9.86 14.37
C ASP A 141 9.97 -10.03 13.48
N ALA A 142 8.91 -10.61 14.05
CA ALA A 142 7.63 -10.76 13.37
C ALA A 142 6.72 -9.57 13.74
N PRO A 143 6.68 -8.49 12.93
CA PRO A 143 5.94 -7.29 13.29
C PRO A 143 4.43 -7.55 13.28
N LEU A 144 3.72 -6.81 14.12
CA LEU A 144 2.27 -6.71 14.05
C LEU A 144 1.87 -6.04 12.73
N ALA A 145 0.71 -6.41 12.21
CA ALA A 145 0.10 -5.79 11.04
C ALA A 145 -0.48 -4.40 11.34
N PHE A 146 -0.24 -3.84 12.53
CA PHE A 146 -0.63 -2.49 12.89
C PHE A 146 0.35 -1.89 13.91
N TYR A 147 0.34 -0.57 14.01
CA TYR A 147 0.98 0.18 15.09
C TYR A 147 0.08 1.35 15.50
N MET A 148 0.34 1.92 16.68
CA MET A 148 -0.34 3.13 17.12
C MET A 148 0.43 4.36 16.64
N ASP A 149 -0.30 5.40 16.26
CA ASP A 149 0.31 6.69 15.99
C ASP A 149 1.02 7.25 17.25
N SER A 150 1.83 8.29 17.09
CA SER A 150 2.61 8.85 18.20
C SER A 150 1.76 9.43 19.33
N ASN A 151 0.50 9.80 19.05
CA ASN A 151 -0.41 10.34 20.05
C ASN A 151 -1.31 9.28 20.68
N GLY A 152 -1.24 8.02 20.20
CA GLY A 152 -2.01 6.89 20.68
C GLY A 152 -3.50 6.95 20.38
N GLN A 153 -3.93 7.82 19.46
CA GLN A 153 -5.33 8.02 19.10
C GLN A 153 -5.75 7.15 17.92
N ASP A 154 -4.85 6.97 16.96
CA ASP A 154 -5.13 6.23 15.73
C ASP A 154 -4.45 4.86 15.73
N ARG A 155 -5.17 3.87 15.21
CA ARG A 155 -4.57 2.60 14.81
C ARG A 155 -4.28 2.59 13.33
N ILE A 156 -3.02 2.33 12.99
CA ILE A 156 -2.55 2.32 11.62
C ILE A 156 -2.27 0.88 11.22
N TYR A 157 -3.15 0.31 10.40
CA TYR A 157 -3.00 -1.04 9.87
C TYR A 157 -2.16 -1.01 8.60
N THR A 158 -1.15 -1.85 8.56
CA THR A 158 -0.23 -1.99 7.42
C THR A 158 -0.61 -3.19 6.58
N GLN A 159 -0.70 -2.98 5.27
CA GLN A 159 -0.83 -4.05 4.30
C GLN A 159 0.28 -3.92 3.26
N PHE A 160 0.87 -5.05 2.91
CA PHE A 160 1.95 -5.14 1.93
C PHE A 160 1.50 -5.99 0.76
N SER A 161 1.67 -5.49 -0.46
CA SER A 161 1.36 -6.23 -1.68
C SER A 161 2.38 -5.96 -2.77
N ARG A 162 2.47 -6.88 -3.73
CA ARG A 162 3.33 -6.72 -4.89
C ARG A 162 2.55 -6.06 -6.02
N ILE A 163 3.13 -5.06 -6.67
CA ILE A 163 2.54 -4.45 -7.87
C ILE A 163 3.09 -5.18 -9.10
N ASP A 164 4.42 -5.22 -9.22
CA ASP A 164 5.11 -5.82 -10.36
C ASP A 164 6.50 -6.34 -9.97
N SER A 165 7.39 -6.53 -10.94
CA SER A 165 8.76 -7.03 -10.70
C SER A 165 9.69 -6.02 -10.02
N SER A 166 9.40 -4.73 -10.17
CA SER A 166 10.20 -3.59 -9.75
C SER A 166 9.59 -2.79 -8.60
N SER A 167 8.30 -2.94 -8.35
CA SER A 167 7.56 -2.13 -7.38
C SER A 167 6.71 -2.98 -6.46
N ASP A 168 6.69 -2.59 -5.18
CA ASP A 168 5.80 -3.13 -4.15
C ASP A 168 4.97 -1.99 -3.56
N ARG A 169 3.81 -2.32 -2.98
CA ARG A 169 2.87 -1.38 -2.37
C ARG A 169 2.80 -1.57 -0.87
N LEU A 170 2.86 -0.46 -0.14
CA LEU A 170 2.42 -0.33 1.24
C LEU A 170 1.07 0.36 1.26
N ILE A 171 0.10 -0.16 1.99
CA ILE A 171 -1.15 0.52 2.30
C ILE A 171 -1.23 0.70 3.82
N LEU A 172 -1.49 1.92 4.25
CA LEU A 172 -1.77 2.29 5.63
C LEU A 172 -3.25 2.61 5.76
N LYS A 173 -3.92 2.00 6.73
CA LYS A 173 -5.31 2.32 7.04
C LYS A 173 -5.40 2.87 8.44
N TYR A 174 -5.87 4.10 8.53
CA TYR A 174 -6.15 4.77 9.78
C TYR A 174 -7.56 4.38 10.18
N ALA A 175 -7.67 3.86 11.41
CA ALA A 175 -8.92 3.42 11.97
C ALA A 175 -9.09 3.96 13.39
N GLU A 176 -10.30 4.42 13.66
CA GLU A 176 -10.74 4.84 14.98
C GLU A 176 -11.41 3.67 15.70
N LEU A 177 -11.41 3.77 17.04
CA LEU A 177 -12.17 2.85 17.89
C LEU A 177 -13.67 3.06 17.63
N ASN A 178 -14.35 1.99 17.22
CA ASN A 178 -15.80 1.94 17.27
C ASN A 178 -16.19 1.41 18.65
N SER A 179 -17.04 2.16 19.36
CA SER A 179 -17.58 1.76 20.66
C SER A 179 -19.08 1.56 20.53
N ASP A 180 -19.62 0.54 21.19
CA ASP A 180 -21.07 0.38 21.27
C ASP A 180 -21.71 1.33 22.29
N ASP A 181 -23.04 1.31 22.37
CA ASP A 181 -23.83 2.13 23.31
C ASP A 181 -23.51 1.87 24.80
N GLN A 182 -22.74 0.81 25.11
CA GLN A 182 -22.29 0.44 26.46
C GLN A 182 -20.83 0.82 26.71
N GLN A 183 -20.18 1.54 25.79
CA GLN A 183 -18.76 1.91 25.81
C GLN A 183 -17.80 0.70 25.75
N GLU A 184 -18.27 -0.46 25.28
CA GLU A 184 -17.37 -1.57 24.95
C GLU A 184 -16.82 -1.38 23.54
N VAL A 185 -15.52 -1.69 23.36
CA VAL A 185 -14.88 -1.61 22.04
C VAL A 185 -15.48 -2.68 21.14
N SER A 186 -16.32 -2.26 20.19
CA SER A 186 -17.03 -3.14 19.26
C SER A 186 -16.19 -3.45 18.01
N GLY A 187 -15.20 -2.61 17.71
CA GLY A 187 -14.24 -2.85 16.63
C GLY A 187 -13.48 -1.59 16.22
N TYR A 188 -13.03 -1.59 14.98
CA TYR A 188 -12.28 -0.50 14.37
C TYR A 188 -12.93 -0.11 13.05
N LYS A 189 -13.07 1.20 12.81
CA LYS A 189 -13.64 1.73 11.57
C LYS A 189 -12.57 2.52 10.82
N SER A 190 -12.24 2.09 9.61
CA SER A 190 -11.28 2.81 8.76
C SER A 190 -11.92 4.08 8.20
N TYR A 191 -11.30 5.23 8.44
CA TYR A 191 -11.74 6.52 7.89
C TYR A 191 -10.79 7.06 6.81
N LYS A 192 -9.52 6.63 6.83
CA LYS A 192 -8.50 7.06 5.87
C LYS A 192 -7.58 5.93 5.45
N SER A 193 -7.18 5.95 4.18
CA SER A 193 -6.23 5.02 3.59
C SER A 193 -5.16 5.76 2.78
N VAL A 194 -3.89 5.44 3.01
CA VAL A 194 -2.75 5.99 2.25
C VAL A 194 -1.93 4.86 1.66
N ALA A 195 -1.82 4.81 0.34
CA ALA A 195 -1.01 3.86 -0.41
C ALA A 195 0.29 4.50 -0.89
N TYR A 196 1.39 3.75 -0.79
CA TYR A 196 2.73 4.11 -1.24
C TYR A 196 3.22 3.03 -2.21
N ASP A 197 3.46 3.41 -3.45
CA ASP A 197 4.11 2.56 -4.44
C ASP A 197 5.60 2.80 -4.37
N ILE A 198 6.35 1.76 -4.02
CA ILE A 198 7.77 1.88 -3.70
C ILE A 198 8.56 1.04 -4.70
N VAL A 199 9.52 1.67 -5.37
CA VAL A 199 10.44 0.99 -6.28
C VAL A 199 11.41 0.14 -5.46
N THR A 200 11.25 -1.18 -5.48
CA THR A 200 12.08 -2.12 -4.72
C THR A 200 13.16 -2.80 -5.57
N THR A 201 13.08 -2.69 -6.89
CA THR A 201 14.14 -3.13 -7.82
C THR A 201 14.35 -2.08 -8.90
N SER A 202 15.57 -1.59 -9.06
CA SER A 202 15.94 -0.66 -10.14
C SER A 202 17.41 -0.81 -10.51
N LYS A 203 17.75 -0.60 -11.79
CA LYS A 203 19.14 -0.47 -12.26
C LYS A 203 19.69 0.92 -11.99
N ASP A 204 18.82 1.92 -11.90
CA ASP A 204 19.17 3.29 -11.52
C ASP A 204 18.99 3.44 -10.00
N SER A 205 20.12 3.60 -9.29
CA SER A 205 20.15 3.78 -7.84
C SER A 205 19.44 5.04 -7.36
N THR A 206 19.21 6.03 -8.24
CA THR A 206 18.42 7.23 -7.93
C THR A 206 16.98 6.87 -7.57
N PHE A 207 16.41 5.89 -8.27
CA PHE A 207 15.02 5.49 -8.09
C PHE A 207 14.83 4.33 -7.12
N LEU A 208 15.88 3.58 -6.74
CA LEU A 208 15.74 2.50 -5.76
C LEU A 208 15.25 3.05 -4.41
N GLY A 209 14.15 2.50 -3.90
CA GLY A 209 13.45 2.94 -2.68
C GLY A 209 12.65 4.23 -2.86
N SER A 210 12.61 4.82 -4.06
CA SER A 210 11.77 5.98 -4.31
C SER A 210 10.29 5.61 -4.21
N VAL A 211 9.48 6.54 -3.71
CA VAL A 211 8.02 6.41 -3.74
C VAL A 211 7.57 6.98 -5.07
N SER A 212 7.10 6.14 -5.98
CA SER A 212 6.66 6.54 -7.31
C SER A 212 5.26 7.14 -7.30
N VAL A 213 4.39 6.63 -6.43
CA VAL A 213 3.02 7.12 -6.24
C VAL A 213 2.67 7.14 -4.76
N ILE A 214 2.03 8.21 -4.33
CA ILE A 214 1.25 8.28 -3.10
C ILE A 214 -0.20 8.49 -3.51
N SER A 215 -1.11 7.72 -2.92
CA SER A 215 -2.54 7.89 -3.09
C SER A 215 -3.20 7.88 -1.72
N GLU A 216 -3.87 8.95 -1.37
CA GLU A 216 -4.61 9.13 -0.12
C GLU A 216 -6.09 9.23 -0.45
N VAL A 217 -6.90 8.52 0.33
CA VAL A 217 -8.35 8.59 0.27
C VAL A 217 -8.87 8.68 1.70
N GLU A 218 -9.73 9.66 1.97
CA GLU A 218 -10.27 9.95 3.29
C GLU A 218 -11.78 10.18 3.23
N ALA A 219 -12.50 9.68 4.22
CA ALA A 219 -13.96 9.84 4.30
C ALA A 219 -14.34 11.27 4.65
N CYS A 220 -15.31 11.84 3.94
CA CYS A 220 -15.90 13.12 4.31
C CYS A 220 -16.88 12.94 5.49
N GLU A 221 -16.91 13.91 6.41
CA GLU A 221 -17.83 13.90 7.57
C GLU A 221 -19.30 13.76 7.16
N GLU A 222 -19.68 14.33 6.02
CA GLU A 222 -21.03 14.27 5.48
C GLU A 222 -21.07 13.45 4.17
N SER A 223 -22.02 12.50 4.09
CA SER A 223 -22.58 11.92 2.85
C SER A 223 -21.80 10.86 2.06
N GLY A 224 -21.05 9.96 2.69
CA GLY A 224 -20.43 8.81 1.99
C GLY A 224 -19.49 9.21 0.84
N ARG A 225 -19.13 10.50 0.80
CA ARG A 225 -18.15 11.09 -0.10
C ARG A 225 -16.77 10.80 0.44
N GLN A 226 -15.81 10.84 -0.46
CA GLN A 226 -14.40 10.69 -0.15
C GLN A 226 -13.64 11.83 -0.78
N GLU A 227 -12.66 12.36 -0.06
CA GLU A 227 -11.62 13.16 -0.68
C GLU A 227 -10.48 12.25 -1.14
N GLU A 228 -9.88 12.63 -2.25
CA GLU A 228 -8.77 11.91 -2.86
C GLU A 228 -7.61 12.87 -3.07
N PHE A 229 -6.40 12.38 -2.83
CA PHE A 229 -5.17 13.07 -3.16
C PHE A 229 -4.19 12.07 -3.79
N SER A 230 -3.48 12.49 -4.83
CA SER A 230 -2.38 11.71 -5.39
C SER A 230 -1.16 12.57 -5.68
N GLN A 231 0.01 12.00 -5.40
CA GLN A 231 1.31 12.55 -5.73
C GLN A 231 2.10 11.50 -6.51
N ILE A 232 2.46 11.81 -7.75
CA ILE A 232 3.24 10.92 -8.62
C ILE A 232 4.62 11.54 -8.85
N LEU A 233 5.68 10.83 -8.51
CA LEU A 233 7.05 11.23 -8.83
C LEU A 233 7.29 11.04 -10.33
N LYS A 234 7.49 12.15 -11.06
CA LYS A 234 7.74 12.15 -12.50
C LYS A 234 9.22 12.01 -12.82
N SER A 235 10.08 12.71 -12.09
CA SER A 235 11.52 12.74 -12.37
C SER A 235 12.33 13.16 -11.15
N ILE A 236 13.61 12.78 -11.16
CA ILE A 236 14.68 13.30 -10.31
C ILE A 236 15.87 13.59 -11.22
N LEU A 237 16.27 14.86 -11.34
CA LEU A 237 17.34 15.33 -12.24
C LEU A 237 18.50 15.93 -11.45
#